data_AF-A0A416D2G9-F1
#
_entry.id   AF-A0A416D2G9-F1
#
_cell.length_a   1.000
_cell.length_b   1.000
_cell.length_c   1.000
_cell.angle_alpha   90.00
_cell.angle_beta   90.00
_cell.angle_gamma   90.00
#
_symmetry.space_group_name_H-M   'P 1'
#
loop_
_entity.id
_entity.type
_entity.pdbx_description
1 polymer ?
#
loop_
_entity_poly.entity_id
_entity_poly.type
_entity_poly.pdbx_seq_one_letter_code
_entity_poly.pdbx_strand_id
1 'polypeptide(L)'
;MELMLMGRYRLLIIKIFGELDQHKASSVRENADRELGRTGAVNVAFNFENVTFMDSSGIGVIMGRYKTVTALGGKVIIYGASDEVNRLIEMSGIKSIVTVADNLENGVKEAGIDVQ
;
A
#
# COMPACT_ATOMS: atom_id res chain seq x y z
N MET A 1 -6.99 11.19 -3.06
CA MET A 1 -6.76 9.73 -3.00
C MET A 1 -8.05 9.04 -3.35
N GLU A 2 -7.99 7.81 -3.82
CA GLU A 2 -9.15 6.97 -4.10
C GLU A 2 -8.97 5.61 -3.42
N LEU A 3 -10.08 5.01 -2.96
CA LEU A 3 -10.10 3.71 -2.31
C LEU A 3 -11.00 2.77 -3.10
N MET A 4 -10.50 1.58 -3.41
CA MET A 4 -11.23 0.57 -4.17
C MET A 4 -11.08 -0.80 -3.52
N LEU A 5 -12.18 -1.53 -3.39
CA LEU A 5 -12.17 -2.90 -2.86
C LEU A 5 -12.18 -3.90 -4.02
N MET A 6 -11.22 -4.82 -4.02
CA MET A 6 -11.28 -6.04 -4.83
C MET A 6 -11.72 -7.20 -3.94
N GLY A 7 -13.03 -7.48 -3.95
CA GLY A 7 -13.65 -8.49 -3.08
C GLY A 7 -13.02 -9.88 -3.22
N ARG A 8 -12.71 -10.30 -4.47
CA ARG A 8 -12.05 -11.59 -4.75
C ARG A 8 -10.79 -11.81 -3.93
N TYR A 9 -9.98 -10.76 -3.74
CA TYR A 9 -8.70 -10.83 -3.04
C TYR A 9 -8.74 -10.29 -1.61
N ARG A 10 -9.93 -9.88 -1.13
CA ARG A 10 -10.09 -9.13 0.12
C ARG A 10 -9.06 -7.99 0.23
N LEU A 11 -8.87 -7.28 -0.88
CA LEU A 11 -7.78 -6.34 -1.10
C LEU A 11 -8.32 -4.93 -1.18
N LEU A 12 -7.83 -4.05 -0.31
CA LEU A 12 -8.07 -2.62 -0.38
C LEU A 12 -6.96 -1.96 -1.21
N ILE A 13 -7.32 -1.37 -2.34
CA ILE A 13 -6.42 -0.56 -3.16
C ILE A 13 -6.50 0.89 -2.71
N ILE A 14 -5.35 1.46 -2.37
CA ILE A 14 -5.18 2.84 -1.95
C ILE A 14 -4.44 3.58 -3.06
N LYS A 15 -5.16 4.36 -3.86
CA LYS A 15 -4.58 5.17 -4.94
C LYS A 15 -4.28 6.58 -4.45
N ILE A 16 -3.02 6.96 -4.51
CA ILE A 16 -2.54 8.26 -4.02
C ILE A 16 -2.16 9.12 -5.22
N PHE A 17 -2.45 10.42 -5.11
CA PHE A 17 -2.19 11.42 -6.16
C PHE A 17 -1.39 12.56 -5.55
N GLY A 18 -0.45 13.12 -6.31
CA GLY A 18 0.43 14.21 -5.86
C GLY A 18 1.38 13.75 -4.76
N GLU A 19 1.60 14.60 -3.77
CA GLU A 19 2.61 14.36 -2.73
C GLU A 19 2.08 13.46 -1.60
N LEU A 20 2.94 12.61 -1.04
CA LEU A 20 2.70 11.86 0.18
C LEU A 20 3.71 12.32 1.26
N ASP A 21 3.36 13.42 1.91
CA ASP A 21 4.15 14.10 2.93
C ASP A 21 3.51 13.95 4.33
N GLN A 22 4.08 14.64 5.32
CA GLN A 22 3.53 14.69 6.68
C GLN A 22 2.04 15.13 6.73
N HIS A 23 1.64 16.12 5.91
CA HIS A 23 0.28 16.62 5.90
C HIS A 23 -0.72 15.57 5.39
N LYS A 24 -0.36 14.88 4.30
CA LYS A 24 -1.27 13.89 3.68
C LYS A 24 -1.26 12.55 4.41
N ALA A 25 -0.14 12.19 5.05
CA ALA A 25 0.03 10.91 5.73
C ALA A 25 -1.04 10.61 6.79
N SER A 26 -1.52 11.61 7.55
CA SER A 26 -2.62 11.39 8.51
C SER A 26 -3.92 11.02 7.82
N SER A 27 -4.30 11.76 6.78
CA SER A 27 -5.54 11.49 6.05
C SER A 27 -5.54 10.10 5.40
N VAL A 28 -4.40 9.66 4.84
CA VAL A 28 -4.29 8.31 4.25
C VAL A 28 -4.40 7.23 5.32
N ARG A 29 -3.80 7.44 6.50
CA ARG A 29 -3.92 6.52 7.66
C ARG A 29 -5.38 6.34 8.06
N GLU A 30 -6.04 7.43 8.44
CA GLU A 30 -7.38 7.40 9.01
C GLU A 30 -8.40 6.79 8.04
N ASN A 31 -8.28 7.09 6.74
CA ASN A 31 -9.19 6.54 5.76
C ASN A 31 -8.90 5.08 5.42
N ALA A 32 -7.63 4.67 5.37
CA ALA A 32 -7.27 3.26 5.20
C ALA A 32 -7.78 2.42 6.38
N ASP A 33 -7.54 2.87 7.61
CA ASP A 33 -7.95 2.15 8.82
C ASP A 33 -9.49 2.03 8.89
N ARG A 34 -10.21 3.11 8.56
CA ARG A 34 -11.68 3.12 8.46
C ARG A 34 -12.18 2.10 7.43
N GLU A 35 -11.62 2.10 6.23
CA GLU A 35 -12.07 1.20 5.16
C GLU A 35 -11.67 -0.25 5.40
N LEU A 36 -10.50 -0.52 5.99
CA LEU A 36 -10.11 -1.87 6.41
C LEU A 36 -11.11 -2.43 7.43
N GLY A 37 -11.46 -1.63 8.45
CA GLY A 37 -12.45 -2.02 9.46
C GLY A 37 -13.86 -2.25 8.89
N ARG A 38 -14.26 -1.45 7.90
CA ARG A 38 -15.60 -1.52 7.28
C ARG A 38 -15.76 -2.68 6.29
N THR A 39 -14.71 -2.98 5.52
CA THR A 39 -14.80 -3.91 4.39
C THR A 39 -14.35 -5.34 4.72
N GLY A 40 -13.61 -5.53 5.82
CA GLY A 40 -13.00 -6.82 6.14
C GLY A 40 -11.88 -7.23 5.18
N ALA A 41 -11.35 -6.27 4.39
CA ALA A 41 -10.15 -6.45 3.62
C ALA A 41 -8.98 -6.78 4.56
N VAL A 42 -8.19 -7.79 4.18
CA VAL A 42 -7.01 -8.22 4.92
C VAL A 42 -5.74 -7.91 4.16
N ASN A 43 -5.82 -7.54 2.88
CA ASN A 43 -4.68 -7.15 2.07
C ASN A 43 -4.78 -5.67 1.71
N VAL A 44 -3.63 -5.03 1.48
CA VAL A 44 -3.54 -3.64 1.00
C VAL A 44 -2.64 -3.55 -0.22
N ALA A 45 -3.05 -2.79 -1.24
CA ALA A 45 -2.20 -2.41 -2.35
C ALA A 45 -2.11 -0.88 -2.44
N PHE A 46 -0.91 -0.34 -2.43
CA PHE A 46 -0.66 1.07 -2.72
C PHE A 46 -0.39 1.27 -4.21
N ASN A 47 -1.19 2.12 -4.84
CA ASN A 47 -0.92 2.61 -6.19
C ASN A 47 -0.23 3.97 -6.09
N PHE A 48 1.03 4.00 -6.52
CA PHE A 48 1.88 5.19 -6.53
C PHE A 48 2.11 5.79 -7.92
N GLU A 49 1.37 5.33 -8.94
CA GLU A 49 1.50 5.80 -10.33
C GLU A 49 1.34 7.32 -10.48
N ASN A 50 0.57 7.93 -9.58
CA ASN A 50 0.30 9.36 -9.57
C ASN A 50 0.97 10.08 -8.38
N VAL A 51 1.91 9.44 -7.70
CA VAL A 51 2.67 10.05 -6.60
C VAL A 51 3.87 10.81 -7.16
N THR A 52 3.92 12.11 -6.90
CA THR A 52 4.97 13.01 -7.42
C THR A 52 6.10 13.24 -6.43
N PHE A 53 5.86 12.99 -5.14
CA PHE A 53 6.85 13.14 -4.07
C PHE A 53 6.45 12.28 -2.88
N MET A 54 7.43 11.74 -2.15
CA MET A 54 7.21 11.01 -0.90
C MET A 54 8.36 11.30 0.07
N ASP A 55 8.07 11.38 1.36
CA ASP A 55 9.07 11.49 2.43
C ASP A 55 9.00 10.31 3.42
N SER A 56 9.66 10.45 4.57
CA SER A 56 9.63 9.44 5.64
C SER A 56 8.23 9.20 6.23
N SER A 57 7.33 10.18 6.15
CA SER A 57 5.93 10.05 6.58
C SER A 57 5.17 9.08 5.68
N GLY A 58 5.45 9.08 4.37
CA GLY A 58 4.93 8.09 3.42
C GLY A 58 5.40 6.66 3.71
N ILE A 59 6.65 6.50 4.16
CA ILE A 59 7.12 5.21 4.67
C ILE A 59 6.37 4.81 5.94
N GLY A 60 6.15 5.74 6.87
CA GLY A 60 5.34 5.50 8.07
C GLY A 60 3.91 5.09 7.74
N VAL A 61 3.36 5.60 6.64
CA VAL A 61 2.07 5.16 6.09
C VAL A 61 2.13 3.68 5.69
N ILE A 62 3.09 3.28 4.85
CA ILE A 62 3.20 1.88 4.44
C ILE A 62 3.41 0.95 5.65
N MET A 63 4.31 1.33 6.56
CA MET A 63 4.64 0.55 7.75
C MET A 63 3.47 0.36 8.70
N GLY A 64 2.65 1.38 8.89
CA GLY A 64 1.44 1.27 9.71
C GLY A 64 0.48 0.24 9.12
N ARG A 65 0.26 0.27 7.80
CA ARG A 65 -0.62 -0.68 7.12
C ARG A 65 -0.05 -2.09 7.12
N TYR A 66 1.26 -2.24 6.90
CA TYR A 66 1.95 -3.51 7.05
C TYR A 66 1.66 -4.17 8.40
N LYS A 67 1.85 -3.44 9.51
CA LYS A 67 1.56 -3.95 10.86
C LYS A 67 0.10 -4.39 11.01
N THR A 68 -0.85 -3.56 10.54
CA THR A 68 -2.28 -3.86 10.63
C THR A 68 -2.66 -5.11 9.84
N VAL A 69 -2.23 -5.23 8.58
CA VAL A 69 -2.65 -6.35 7.71
C VAL A 69 -1.92 -7.65 8.02
N THR A 70 -0.64 -7.59 8.41
CA THR A 70 0.11 -8.80 8.75
C THR A 70 -0.38 -9.45 10.04
N ALA A 71 -0.88 -8.66 11.00
CA ALA A 71 -1.57 -9.19 12.17
C ALA A 71 -2.82 -10.02 11.82
N LEU A 72 -3.38 -9.81 10.62
CA LEU A 72 -4.52 -10.55 10.06
C LEU A 72 -4.10 -11.63 9.05
N GLY A 73 -2.80 -11.91 8.92
CA GLY A 73 -2.25 -12.87 7.95
C GLY A 73 -2.20 -12.35 6.50
N GLY A 74 -2.49 -11.07 6.29
CA GLY A 74 -2.52 -10.44 4.97
C GLY A 74 -1.17 -9.90 4.49
N LYS A 75 -1.21 -9.26 3.33
CA LYS A 75 -0.04 -8.80 2.58
C LYS A 75 -0.16 -7.33 2.18
N VAL A 76 0.98 -6.68 1.95
CA VAL A 76 1.08 -5.34 1.38
C VAL A 76 1.75 -5.40 0.02
N ILE A 77 1.11 -4.80 -0.96
CA ILE A 77 1.64 -4.62 -2.32
C ILE A 77 1.88 -3.12 -2.55
N ILE A 78 2.96 -2.79 -3.26
CA ILE A 78 3.23 -1.46 -3.81
C ILE A 78 3.44 -1.61 -5.31
N TYR A 79 2.78 -0.78 -6.11
CA TYR A 79 2.97 -0.74 -7.55
C TYR A 79 2.85 0.67 -8.12
N GLY A 80 3.40 0.86 -9.33
CA GLY A 80 3.42 2.15 -10.01
C GLY A 80 4.33 3.19 -9.35
N ALA A 81 5.25 2.79 -8.48
CA ALA A 81 6.19 3.72 -7.86
C ALA A 81 7.21 4.25 -8.88
N SER A 82 7.49 5.55 -8.84
CA SER A 82 8.61 6.15 -9.59
C SER A 82 9.96 5.68 -9.04
N ASP A 83 11.04 5.88 -9.80
CA ASP A 83 12.41 5.52 -9.37
C ASP A 83 12.81 6.18 -8.05
N GLU A 84 12.39 7.44 -7.84
CA GLU A 84 12.63 8.17 -6.60
C GLU A 84 11.89 7.54 -5.41
N VAL A 85 10.61 7.20 -5.59
CA VAL A 85 9.80 6.53 -4.57
C VAL A 85 10.35 5.12 -4.28
N ASN A 86 10.75 4.38 -5.32
CA ASN A 86 11.40 3.07 -5.17
C ASN A 86 12.71 3.16 -4.39
N ARG A 87 13.53 4.19 -4.64
CA ARG A 87 14.77 4.42 -3.91
C ARG A 87 14.50 4.69 -2.43
N LEU A 88 13.48 5.46 -2.09
CA LEU A 88 13.07 5.68 -0.69
C LEU A 88 12.60 4.38 -0.02
N ILE A 89 11.80 3.57 -0.72
CA ILE A 89 11.36 2.25 -0.24
C ILE A 89 12.58 1.36 0.04
N GLU A 90 13.54 1.30 -0.89
CA GLU A 90 14.79 0.54 -0.73
C GLU A 90 15.60 1.03 0.48
N MET A 91 15.87 2.34 0.56
CA MET A 91 16.64 2.95 1.65
C MET A 91 16.00 2.75 3.02
N SER A 92 14.67 2.66 3.08
CA SER A 92 13.95 2.42 4.33
C SER A 92 13.98 0.96 4.80
N GLY A 93 14.47 0.03 3.97
CA GLY A 93 14.53 -1.40 4.28
C GLY A 93 13.17 -2.13 4.20
N ILE A 94 12.08 -1.42 3.94
CA ILE A 94 10.73 -2.03 3.94
C ILE A 94 10.48 -2.93 2.73
N LYS A 95 11.30 -2.82 1.68
CA LYS A 95 11.21 -3.71 0.50
C LYS A 95 11.32 -5.20 0.86
N SER A 96 11.99 -5.52 1.96
CA SER A 96 12.11 -6.90 2.47
C SER A 96 10.82 -7.49 3.05
N ILE A 97 9.82 -6.65 3.35
CA ILE A 97 8.58 -7.04 4.04
C ILE A 97 7.31 -6.72 3.25
N VAL A 98 7.42 -6.05 2.11
CA VAL A 98 6.30 -5.76 1.20
C VAL A 98 6.61 -6.30 -0.19
N THR A 99 5.57 -6.58 -0.98
CA THR A 99 5.72 -6.93 -2.38
C THR A 99 5.75 -5.66 -3.22
N VAL A 100 6.81 -5.44 -3.99
CA VAL A 100 6.90 -4.33 -4.96
C VAL A 100 6.85 -4.91 -6.36
N ALA A 101 5.91 -4.46 -7.18
CA ALA A 101 5.69 -4.99 -8.52
C ALA A 101 5.35 -3.87 -9.52
N ASP A 102 5.50 -4.16 -10.81
CA ASP A 102 5.22 -3.18 -11.88
C ASP A 102 3.74 -2.81 -11.95
N ASN A 103 2.86 -3.77 -11.68
CA ASN A 103 1.41 -3.59 -11.73
C ASN A 103 0.72 -4.46 -10.66
N LEU A 104 -0.57 -4.20 -10.46
CA LEU A 104 -1.37 -4.87 -9.46
C LEU A 104 -1.47 -6.38 -9.67
N GLU A 105 -1.61 -6.83 -10.92
CA GLU A 105 -1.76 -8.26 -11.25
C GLU A 105 -0.51 -9.05 -10.85
N ASN A 106 0.67 -8.57 -11.24
CA ASN A 106 1.94 -9.16 -10.81
C ASN A 106 2.09 -9.11 -9.29
N GLY A 107 1.75 -7.97 -8.66
CA GLY A 107 1.84 -7.83 -7.21
C GLY A 107 0.96 -8.82 -6.44
N VAL A 108 -0.27 -9.08 -6.91
CA VAL A 108 -1.17 -10.07 -6.33
C VAL A 108 -0.58 -11.48 -6.42
N LYS A 109 -0.05 -11.83 -7.60
CA LYS A 109 0.58 -13.14 -7.84
C LYS A 109 1.84 -13.34 -6.99
N GLU A 110 2.75 -12.36 -6.99
CA GLU A 110 4.01 -12.41 -6.24
C GLU A 110 3.80 -12.39 -4.72
N ALA A 111 2.79 -11.69 -4.24
CA ALA A 111 2.41 -11.70 -2.83
C ALA A 111 1.74 -13.02 -2.40
N GLY A 112 1.43 -13.91 -3.35
CA GLY A 112 0.70 -15.15 -3.10
C GLY A 112 -0.75 -14.91 -2.68
N ILE A 113 -1.36 -13.79 -3.11
CA ILE A 113 -2.77 -13.48 -2.87
C ILE A 113 -3.60 -14.13 -3.98
N ASP A 114 -3.47 -15.45 -4.11
CA ASP A 114 -4.39 -16.23 -4.93
C ASP A 114 -5.35 -16.96 -3.99
N VAL A 115 -6.61 -16.55 -4.06
CA VAL A 115 -7.70 -17.33 -3.49
C VAL A 115 -7.89 -18.52 -4.43
N GLN A 116 -7.81 -19.71 -3.85
CA GLN A 116 -8.13 -21.00 -4.49
C GLN A 116 -9.32 -20.90 -5.45
#